data_AF-A0A9W6FKR5-F1
#
_entry.id   AF-A0A9W6FKR5-F1
#
_cell.length_a   1.000
_cell.length_b   1.000
_cell.length_c   1.000
_cell.angle_alpha   90.00
_cell.angle_beta   90.00
_cell.angle_gamma   90.00
#
_symmetry.space_group_name_H-M   'P 1'
#
loop_
_entity.id
_entity.type
_entity.pdbx_description
1 polymer ?
#
loop_
_entity_poly.entity_id
_entity_poly.type
_entity_poly.pdbx_seq_one_letter_code
_entity_poly.pdbx_strand_id
1 'polypeptide(L)'
;MNDPRLNHHVQEFTPAYVREASASIASAVAKLPPSAAARFRQFEGAAFAAEAAAGAAKARREEKARPVATLREAMARSDAPHPANLELLAQLEPELEHVEELLRRFKADSIAANAIYGGIQRALEALPSNARLVEVPAPELKKATLTAARETVAALKRDIHALETSAPTTEEQAATLRAAIAKRGEIGRPRLDRSGRLRTEAAANAQAAALAVMCWAFPEAVFERMVAEGALREGGTMSAAEKTAAVAALRTSLFEAEILEEALVQRDGGTRRNDADPFAILGIRVEVGTKARAA
;
A
#
# COMPACT_ATOMS: atom_id res chain seq x y z
N MET A 1 25.45 -19.54 13.78
CA MET A 1 25.55 -18.85 15.08
C MET A 1 25.63 -17.36 14.77
N ASN A 2 24.54 -16.61 15.00
CA ASN A 2 24.54 -15.15 14.80
C ASN A 2 25.28 -14.49 15.98
N ASP A 3 26.36 -13.77 15.69
CA ASP A 3 27.09 -13.00 16.70
C ASP A 3 26.26 -11.77 17.10
N PRO A 4 25.80 -11.64 18.36
CA PRO A 4 25.00 -10.51 18.81
C PRO A 4 25.73 -9.15 18.75
N ARG A 5 27.06 -9.13 18.55
CA ARG A 5 27.84 -7.89 18.41
C ARG A 5 27.69 -7.24 17.02
N LEU A 6 27.39 -8.01 15.99
CA LEU A 6 27.09 -7.47 14.66
C LEU A 6 25.78 -6.68 14.62
N ASN A 7 24.81 -7.02 15.49
CA ASN A 7 23.56 -6.26 15.61
C ASN A 7 23.74 -4.89 16.29
N HIS A 8 24.75 -4.71 17.16
CA HIS A 8 24.99 -3.43 17.82
C HIS A 8 25.65 -2.38 16.90
N HIS A 9 26.56 -2.78 16.00
CA HIS A 9 27.21 -1.82 15.10
C HIS A 9 26.34 -1.36 13.92
N VAL A 10 25.33 -2.13 13.52
CA VAL A 10 24.34 -1.69 12.51
C VAL A 10 23.42 -0.60 13.06
N GLN A 11 23.21 -0.54 14.38
CA GLN A 11 22.37 0.47 15.05
C GLN A 11 23.05 1.86 15.19
N GLU A 12 24.39 1.91 15.21
CA GLU A 12 25.15 3.16 15.37
C GLU A 12 25.22 3.99 14.07
N PHE A 13 25.14 3.34 12.91
CA PHE A 13 25.21 3.99 11.59
C PHE A 13 23.88 4.05 10.85
N THR A 14 22.78 3.58 11.45
CA THR A 14 21.47 3.65 10.80
C THR A 14 20.96 5.10 10.82
N PRO A 15 20.55 5.65 9.66
CA PRO A 15 19.96 6.99 9.60
C PRO A 15 18.80 7.14 10.59
N ALA A 16 18.62 8.36 11.14
CA ALA A 16 17.60 8.64 12.16
C ALA A 16 16.20 8.18 11.74
N TYR A 17 15.82 8.38 10.47
CA TYR A 17 14.53 7.96 9.94
C TYR A 17 14.33 6.43 9.97
N VAL A 18 15.39 5.63 9.82
CA VAL A 18 15.32 4.16 9.90
C VAL A 18 15.07 3.72 11.34
N ARG A 19 15.68 4.40 12.31
CA ARG A 19 15.48 4.12 13.74
C ARG A 19 14.07 4.47 14.20
N GLU A 20 13.55 5.60 13.76
CA GLU A 20 12.17 6.03 14.04
C GLU A 20 11.14 5.08 13.42
N ALA A 21 11.31 4.69 12.15
CA ALA A 21 10.45 3.70 11.49
C ALA A 21 10.48 2.35 12.23
N SER A 22 11.67 1.86 12.57
CA SER A 22 11.84 0.59 13.31
C SER A 22 11.17 0.64 14.69
N ALA A 23 11.28 1.76 15.41
CA ALA A 23 10.63 1.94 16.70
C ALA A 23 9.09 2.02 16.57
N SER A 24 8.59 2.67 15.51
CA SER A 24 7.15 2.73 15.20
C SER A 24 6.58 1.35 14.92
N ILE A 25 7.24 0.56 14.06
CA ILE A 25 6.85 -0.83 13.77
C ILE A 25 6.87 -1.67 15.05
N ALA A 26 7.95 -1.60 15.85
CA ALA A 26 8.05 -2.37 17.09
C ALA A 26 6.91 -2.03 18.08
N SER A 27 6.56 -0.76 18.19
CA SER A 27 5.43 -0.28 19.01
C SER A 27 4.08 -0.79 18.48
N ALA A 28 3.88 -0.79 17.16
CA ALA A 28 2.67 -1.33 16.53
C ALA A 28 2.56 -2.85 16.72
N VAL A 29 3.65 -3.59 16.49
CA VAL A 29 3.73 -5.04 16.66
C VAL A 29 3.48 -5.45 18.11
N ALA A 30 3.95 -4.67 19.09
CA ALA A 30 3.69 -4.92 20.50
C ALA A 30 2.19 -4.81 20.89
N LYS A 31 1.39 -4.09 20.09
CA LYS A 31 -0.06 -3.94 20.27
C LYS A 31 -0.87 -5.00 19.53
N LEU A 32 -0.24 -5.82 18.70
CA LEU A 32 -0.93 -6.87 17.94
C LEU A 32 -1.45 -7.97 18.88
N PRO A 33 -2.61 -8.55 18.57
CA PRO A 33 -3.00 -9.84 19.14
C PRO A 33 -1.90 -10.91 18.94
N PRO A 34 -1.73 -11.87 19.85
CA PRO A 34 -0.64 -12.85 19.79
C PRO A 34 -0.57 -13.63 18.46
N SER A 35 -1.72 -14.02 17.91
CA SER A 35 -1.81 -14.72 16.63
C SER A 35 -1.34 -13.85 15.46
N ALA A 36 -1.74 -12.58 15.44
CA ALA A 36 -1.32 -11.60 14.43
C ALA A 36 0.17 -11.27 14.55
N ALA A 37 0.70 -11.14 15.77
CA ALA A 37 2.13 -10.97 16.00
C ALA A 37 2.94 -12.20 15.53
N ALA A 38 2.43 -13.41 15.74
CA ALA A 38 3.05 -14.63 15.24
C ALA A 38 3.05 -14.67 13.69
N ARG A 39 1.93 -14.31 13.06
CA ARG A 39 1.85 -14.19 11.59
C ARG A 39 2.81 -13.14 11.04
N PHE A 40 2.88 -11.96 11.66
CA PHE A 40 3.84 -10.92 11.28
C PHE A 40 5.27 -11.46 11.29
N ARG A 41 5.70 -12.13 12.37
CA ARG A 41 7.04 -12.74 12.46
C ARG A 41 7.26 -13.85 11.45
N GLN A 42 6.22 -14.60 11.09
CA GLN A 42 6.31 -15.60 10.03
C GLN A 42 6.61 -14.95 8.67
N PHE A 43 5.95 -13.84 8.34
CA PHE A 43 6.23 -13.09 7.11
C PHE A 43 7.62 -12.45 7.12
N GLU A 44 8.02 -11.87 8.24
CA GLU A 44 9.37 -11.35 8.46
C GLU A 44 10.43 -12.44 8.24
N GLY A 45 10.26 -13.61 8.87
CA GLY A 45 11.17 -14.74 8.72
C GLY A 45 11.22 -15.27 7.29
N ALA A 46 10.07 -15.35 6.61
CA ALA A 46 10.01 -15.78 5.21
C ALA A 46 10.73 -14.79 4.28
N ALA A 47 10.57 -13.48 4.50
CA ALA A 47 11.27 -12.44 3.75
C ALA A 47 12.79 -12.58 3.89
N PHE A 48 13.29 -12.70 5.13
CA PHE A 48 14.72 -12.89 5.39
C PHE A 48 15.27 -14.20 4.82
N ALA A 49 14.53 -15.30 4.93
CA ALA A 49 14.95 -16.58 4.37
C ALA A 49 15.05 -16.53 2.82
N ALA A 50 14.09 -15.88 2.17
CA ALA A 50 14.08 -15.73 0.72
C ALA A 50 15.22 -14.81 0.23
N GLU A 51 15.51 -13.72 0.96
CA GLU A 51 16.67 -12.85 0.68
C GLU A 51 17.99 -13.62 0.82
N ALA A 52 18.15 -14.40 1.90
CA ALA A 52 19.34 -15.23 2.11
C ALA A 52 19.51 -16.28 1.00
N ALA A 53 18.43 -16.93 0.56
CA ALA A 53 18.45 -17.88 -0.54
C ALA A 53 18.85 -17.23 -1.87
N ALA A 54 18.30 -16.05 -2.17
CA ALA A 54 18.67 -15.28 -3.37
C ALA A 54 20.15 -14.84 -3.33
N GLY A 55 20.65 -14.43 -2.17
CA GLY A 55 22.07 -14.12 -1.96
C GLY A 55 22.98 -15.33 -2.19
N ALA A 56 22.64 -16.49 -1.63
CA ALA A 56 23.39 -17.73 -1.82
C ALA A 56 23.40 -18.19 -3.28
N ALA A 57 22.26 -18.10 -3.98
CA ALA A 57 22.17 -18.43 -5.40
C ALA A 57 23.00 -17.48 -6.27
N LYS A 58 23.05 -16.18 -5.93
CA LYS A 58 23.89 -15.20 -6.61
C LYS A 58 25.37 -15.55 -6.47
N ALA A 59 25.82 -15.88 -5.26
CA ALA A 59 27.20 -16.29 -5.01
C ALA A 59 27.59 -17.54 -5.82
N ARG A 60 26.73 -18.58 -5.83
CA ARG A 60 26.95 -19.79 -6.66
C ARG A 60 27.02 -19.47 -8.15
N ARG A 61 26.18 -18.55 -8.63
CA ARG A 61 26.19 -18.11 -10.02
C ARG A 61 27.51 -17.45 -10.37
N GLU A 62 28.02 -16.57 -9.51
CA GLU A 62 29.31 -15.88 -9.72
C GLU A 62 30.48 -16.86 -9.74
N GLU A 63 30.46 -17.88 -8.87
CA GLU A 63 31.46 -18.95 -8.83
C GLU A 63 31.51 -19.75 -10.15
N LYS A 64 30.36 -20.11 -10.71
CA LYS A 64 30.26 -20.91 -11.96
C LYS A 64 30.44 -20.08 -13.23
N ALA A 65 29.97 -18.83 -13.23
CA ALA A 65 30.02 -17.95 -14.40
C ALA A 65 31.47 -17.56 -14.76
N ARG A 66 32.35 -17.41 -13.76
CA ARG A 66 33.71 -16.93 -13.98
C ARG A 66 34.57 -17.94 -14.77
N PRO A 67 34.67 -19.24 -14.41
CA PRO A 67 35.38 -20.23 -15.22
C PRO A 67 34.82 -20.37 -16.64
N VAL A 68 33.49 -20.37 -16.80
CA VAL A 68 32.84 -20.45 -18.12
C VAL A 68 33.19 -19.24 -18.98
N ALA A 69 33.14 -18.02 -18.42
CA ALA A 69 33.51 -16.81 -19.14
C ALA A 69 34.98 -16.82 -19.56
N THR A 70 35.89 -17.21 -18.66
CA THR A 70 37.31 -17.34 -18.98
C THR A 70 37.57 -18.39 -20.06
N LEU A 71 36.89 -19.54 -20.02
CA LEU A 71 37.01 -20.58 -21.03
C LEU A 71 36.51 -20.11 -22.39
N ARG A 72 35.36 -19.42 -22.45
CA ARG A 72 34.82 -18.80 -23.66
C ARG A 72 35.79 -17.77 -24.24
N GLU A 73 36.36 -16.90 -23.41
CA GLU A 73 37.33 -15.89 -23.84
C GLU A 73 38.61 -16.53 -24.40
N ALA A 74 39.12 -17.57 -23.73
CA ALA A 74 40.30 -18.31 -24.20
C ALA A 74 40.04 -19.01 -25.54
N MET A 75 38.86 -19.59 -25.73
CA MET A 75 38.46 -20.23 -26.98
C MET A 75 38.25 -19.21 -28.11
N ALA A 76 37.66 -18.04 -27.82
CA ALA A 76 37.44 -16.99 -28.81
C ALA A 76 38.74 -16.36 -29.32
N ARG A 77 39.83 -16.44 -28.54
CA ARG A 77 41.17 -15.97 -28.93
C ARG A 77 42.00 -17.02 -29.68
N SER A 78 41.46 -18.22 -29.87
CA SER A 78 42.15 -19.33 -30.54
C SER A 78 41.52 -19.61 -31.89
N ASP A 79 42.34 -19.63 -32.94
CA ASP A 79 41.90 -19.98 -34.29
C ASP A 79 41.55 -21.47 -34.44
N ALA A 80 42.01 -22.31 -33.49
CA ALA A 80 41.72 -23.74 -33.43
C ALA A 80 41.59 -24.20 -31.96
N PRO A 81 40.42 -24.02 -31.33
CA PRO A 81 40.20 -24.42 -29.94
C PRO A 81 40.45 -25.91 -29.70
N HIS A 82 41.13 -26.25 -28.60
CA HIS A 82 41.40 -27.64 -28.25
C HIS A 82 40.09 -28.41 -27.94
N PRO A 83 39.90 -29.65 -28.44
CA PRO A 83 38.69 -30.44 -28.21
C PRO A 83 38.29 -30.58 -26.72
N ALA A 84 39.27 -30.75 -25.83
CA ALA A 84 39.02 -30.82 -24.39
C ALA A 84 38.39 -29.54 -23.80
N ASN A 85 38.68 -28.35 -24.37
CA ASN A 85 38.05 -27.10 -23.94
C ASN A 85 36.60 -27.01 -24.41
N LEU A 86 36.31 -27.53 -25.62
CA LEU A 86 34.95 -27.64 -26.14
C LEU A 86 34.11 -28.60 -25.28
N GLU A 87 34.67 -29.75 -24.92
CA GLU A 87 34.01 -30.74 -24.06
C GLU A 87 33.79 -30.21 -22.64
N LEU A 88 34.78 -29.56 -22.04
CA LEU A 88 34.66 -28.94 -20.73
C LEU A 88 33.61 -27.82 -20.72
N LEU A 89 33.54 -27.01 -21.78
CA LEU A 89 32.51 -25.98 -21.91
C LEU A 89 31.11 -26.60 -21.99
N ALA A 90 30.94 -27.66 -22.80
CA ALA A 90 29.68 -28.38 -22.94
C ALA A 90 29.21 -29.03 -21.62
N GLN A 91 30.12 -29.37 -20.71
CA GLN A 91 29.78 -29.88 -19.38
C GLN A 91 29.41 -28.75 -18.39
N LEU A 92 30.09 -27.61 -18.45
CA LEU A 92 29.88 -26.50 -17.50
C LEU A 92 28.69 -25.60 -17.86
N GLU A 93 28.32 -25.51 -19.14
CA GLU A 93 27.20 -24.68 -19.59
C GLU A 93 25.85 -25.08 -18.96
N PRO A 94 25.44 -26.37 -18.96
CA PRO A 94 24.22 -26.81 -18.30
C PRO A 94 24.19 -26.52 -16.79
N GLU A 95 25.34 -26.62 -16.11
CA GLU A 95 25.43 -26.29 -14.68
C GLU A 95 25.21 -24.79 -14.43
N LEU A 96 25.80 -23.93 -15.27
CA LEU A 96 25.60 -22.49 -15.19
C LEU A 96 24.13 -22.13 -15.46
N GLU A 97 23.52 -22.71 -16.50
CA GLU A 97 22.11 -22.51 -16.83
C GLU A 97 21.18 -22.92 -15.67
N HIS A 98 21.45 -24.06 -15.05
CA HIS A 98 20.69 -24.52 -13.88
C HIS A 98 20.80 -23.54 -12.70
N VAL A 99 22.00 -23.05 -12.41
CA VAL A 99 22.21 -22.07 -11.33
C VAL A 99 21.56 -20.71 -11.67
N GLU A 100 21.54 -20.30 -12.93
CA GLU A 100 20.84 -19.09 -13.38
C GLU A 100 19.31 -19.21 -13.24
N GLU A 101 18.76 -20.39 -13.52
CA GLU A 101 17.34 -20.68 -13.27
C GLU A 101 17.00 -20.65 -11.77
N LEU A 102 17.83 -21.26 -10.91
CA LEU A 102 17.66 -21.19 -9.46
C LEU A 102 17.71 -19.75 -8.95
N LEU A 103 18.68 -18.95 -9.42
CA LEU A 103 18.79 -17.54 -9.07
C LEU A 103 17.54 -16.76 -9.48
N ARG A 104 17.00 -17.02 -10.68
CA ARG A 104 15.78 -16.39 -11.18
C ARG A 104 14.59 -16.71 -10.28
N ARG A 105 14.41 -17.98 -9.89
CA ARG A 105 13.34 -18.43 -8.99
C ARG A 105 13.46 -17.79 -7.61
N PHE A 106 14.63 -17.89 -6.96
CA PHE A 106 14.81 -17.33 -5.62
C PHE A 106 14.70 -15.81 -5.58
N LYS A 107 15.09 -15.11 -6.67
CA LYS A 107 14.83 -13.68 -6.79
C LYS A 107 13.34 -13.37 -6.87
N ALA A 108 12.57 -14.14 -7.65
CA ALA A 108 11.13 -13.96 -7.73
C ALA A 108 10.46 -14.19 -6.37
N ASP A 109 10.85 -15.24 -5.66
CA ASP A 109 10.35 -15.56 -4.31
C ASP A 109 10.71 -14.45 -3.30
N SER A 110 11.95 -13.96 -3.33
CA SER A 110 12.40 -12.86 -2.49
C SER A 110 11.61 -11.57 -2.75
N ILE A 111 11.36 -11.23 -4.01
CA ILE A 111 10.53 -10.06 -4.37
C ILE A 111 9.10 -10.23 -3.83
N ALA A 112 8.49 -11.41 -4.02
CA ALA A 112 7.13 -11.66 -3.57
C ALA A 112 7.00 -11.62 -2.04
N ALA A 113 7.91 -12.26 -1.31
CA ALA A 113 7.93 -12.27 0.15
C ALA A 113 8.14 -10.86 0.73
N ASN A 114 9.09 -10.10 0.17
CA ASN A 114 9.36 -8.73 0.58
C ASN A 114 8.20 -7.77 0.26
N ALA A 115 7.49 -7.97 -0.86
CA ALA A 115 6.32 -7.15 -1.19
C ALA A 115 5.20 -7.30 -0.15
N ILE A 116 4.91 -8.54 0.27
CA ILE A 116 3.91 -8.83 1.32
C ILE A 116 4.36 -8.23 2.65
N TYR A 117 5.59 -8.54 3.07
CA TYR A 117 6.12 -8.07 4.35
C TYR A 117 6.17 -6.54 4.42
N GLY A 118 6.70 -5.89 3.39
CA GLY A 118 6.76 -4.42 3.32
C GLY A 118 5.37 -3.78 3.23
N GLY A 119 4.38 -4.45 2.62
CA GLY A 119 2.98 -4.01 2.63
C GLY A 119 2.39 -3.99 4.03
N ILE A 120 2.63 -5.05 4.81
CA ILE A 120 2.22 -5.14 6.21
C ILE A 120 2.91 -4.09 7.07
N GLN A 121 4.24 -3.91 6.93
CA GLN A 121 4.97 -2.89 7.67
C GLN A 121 4.41 -1.49 7.43
N ARG A 122 4.23 -1.07 6.17
CA ARG A 122 3.65 0.23 5.84
C ARG A 122 2.25 0.43 6.41
N ALA A 123 1.42 -0.62 6.39
CA ALA A 123 0.08 -0.57 6.96
C ALA A 123 0.11 -0.37 8.48
N LEU A 124 1.03 -1.04 9.18
CA LEU A 124 1.22 -0.88 10.63
C LEU A 124 1.79 0.50 10.99
N GLU A 125 2.72 1.03 10.19
CA GLU A 125 3.27 2.38 10.37
C GLU A 125 2.22 3.49 10.18
N ALA A 126 1.27 3.28 9.26
CA ALA A 126 0.20 4.22 8.97
C ALA A 126 -0.94 4.21 10.00
N LEU A 127 -0.89 3.33 11.01
CA LEU A 127 -1.94 3.26 12.03
C LEU A 127 -1.99 4.54 12.87
N PRO A 128 -3.19 5.08 13.14
CA PRO A 128 -3.30 6.21 14.05
C PRO A 128 -2.95 5.77 15.48
N SER A 129 -2.44 6.69 16.30
CA SER A 129 -1.95 6.37 17.65
C SER A 129 -3.01 5.81 18.60
N ASN A 130 -4.29 6.06 18.31
CA ASN A 130 -5.47 5.55 19.01
C ASN A 130 -6.11 4.31 18.35
N ALA A 131 -5.44 3.67 17.38
CA ALA A 131 -5.90 2.42 16.81
C ALA A 131 -5.88 1.31 17.87
N ARG A 132 -6.99 0.58 17.96
CA ARG A 132 -7.09 -0.69 18.67
C ARG A 132 -7.13 -1.81 17.63
N LEU A 133 -6.27 -2.82 17.83
CA LEU A 133 -6.15 -3.95 16.93
C LEU A 133 -6.88 -5.13 17.56
N VAL A 134 -7.94 -5.58 16.91
CA VAL A 134 -8.82 -6.64 17.39
C VAL A 134 -8.65 -7.86 16.50
N GLU A 135 -8.44 -9.01 17.12
CA GLU A 135 -8.37 -10.28 16.39
C GLU A 135 -9.73 -10.63 15.79
N VAL A 136 -9.70 -11.10 14.55
CA VAL A 136 -10.88 -11.58 13.84
C VAL A 136 -10.80 -13.10 13.77
N PRO A 137 -11.84 -13.81 14.24
CA PRO A 137 -11.86 -15.27 14.20
C PRO A 137 -11.66 -15.77 12.77
N ALA A 138 -10.93 -16.88 12.64
CA ALA A 138 -10.80 -17.55 11.35
C ALA A 138 -12.20 -18.01 10.88
N PRO A 139 -12.58 -17.73 9.62
CA PRO A 139 -13.89 -18.10 9.10
C PRO A 139 -13.99 -19.61 8.90
N GLU A 140 -15.21 -20.13 8.96
CA GLU A 140 -15.46 -21.54 8.65
C GLU A 140 -15.24 -21.82 7.16
N LEU A 141 -14.24 -22.65 6.86
CA LEU A 141 -13.83 -23.01 5.51
C LEU A 141 -14.70 -24.15 4.93
N LYS A 142 -16.03 -24.00 4.91
CA LYS A 142 -16.96 -24.98 4.32
C LYS A 142 -16.66 -25.17 2.80
N LYS A 143 -17.59 -25.66 1.98
CA LYS A 143 -17.41 -25.92 0.52
C LYS A 143 -16.93 -24.72 -0.35
N ALA A 144 -16.49 -23.61 0.26
CA ALA A 144 -15.79 -22.50 -0.35
C ALA A 144 -14.46 -22.92 -1.00
N THR A 145 -14.18 -22.30 -2.14
CA THR A 145 -12.95 -22.46 -2.90
C THR A 145 -12.25 -21.11 -3.00
N LEU A 146 -10.92 -21.14 -3.18
CA LEU A 146 -10.12 -19.92 -3.36
C LEU A 146 -10.62 -19.08 -4.55
N THR A 147 -11.02 -19.72 -5.65
CA THR A 147 -11.59 -19.05 -6.83
C THR A 147 -12.87 -18.29 -6.49
N ALA A 148 -13.83 -18.92 -5.79
CA ALA A 148 -15.09 -18.28 -5.43
C ALA A 148 -14.89 -17.11 -4.43
N ALA A 149 -13.95 -17.25 -3.48
CA ALA A 149 -13.60 -16.15 -2.57
C ALA A 149 -13.04 -14.94 -3.35
N ARG A 150 -12.16 -15.17 -4.33
CA ARG A 150 -11.60 -14.12 -5.19
C ARG A 150 -12.62 -13.44 -6.07
N GLU A 151 -13.56 -14.20 -6.64
CA GLU A 151 -14.68 -13.64 -7.40
C GLU A 151 -15.54 -12.72 -6.52
N THR A 152 -15.78 -13.13 -5.27
CA THR A 152 -16.50 -12.33 -4.27
C THR A 152 -15.75 -11.03 -3.95
N VAL A 153 -14.44 -11.11 -3.69
CA VAL A 153 -13.60 -9.93 -3.45
C VAL A 153 -13.61 -8.98 -4.66
N ALA A 154 -13.47 -9.52 -5.87
CA ALA A 154 -13.48 -8.72 -7.10
C ALA A 154 -14.85 -8.08 -7.36
N ALA A 155 -15.95 -8.76 -7.04
CA ALA A 155 -17.29 -8.17 -7.09
C ALA A 155 -17.45 -7.02 -6.09
N LEU A 156 -17.09 -7.24 -4.82
CA LEU A 156 -17.17 -6.21 -3.78
C LEU A 156 -16.32 -4.98 -4.10
N LYS A 157 -15.10 -5.16 -4.62
CA LYS A 157 -14.25 -4.04 -5.06
C LYS A 157 -14.89 -3.25 -6.21
N ARG A 158 -15.52 -3.94 -7.18
CA ARG A 158 -16.27 -3.28 -8.26
C ARG A 158 -17.47 -2.52 -7.73
N ASP A 159 -18.22 -3.09 -6.79
CA ASP A 159 -19.40 -2.45 -6.21
C ASP A 159 -19.03 -1.22 -5.38
N ILE A 160 -17.96 -1.29 -4.58
CA ILE A 160 -17.40 -0.14 -3.86
C ILE A 160 -17.01 0.95 -4.86
N HIS A 161 -16.24 0.59 -5.89
CA HIS A 161 -15.80 1.56 -6.89
C HIS A 161 -16.97 2.20 -7.66
N ALA A 162 -17.96 1.40 -8.06
CA ALA A 162 -19.16 1.87 -8.73
C ALA A 162 -19.96 2.84 -7.85
N LEU A 163 -20.06 2.56 -6.55
CA LEU A 163 -20.73 3.44 -5.60
C LEU A 163 -19.92 4.73 -5.35
N GLU A 164 -18.61 4.65 -5.16
CA GLU A 164 -17.76 5.83 -4.97
C GLU A 164 -17.74 6.77 -6.19
N THR A 165 -17.76 6.19 -7.39
CA THR A 165 -17.79 6.93 -8.68
C THR A 165 -19.19 7.25 -9.19
N SER A 166 -20.24 6.84 -8.46
CA SER A 166 -21.61 7.19 -8.80
C SER A 166 -21.79 8.71 -8.81
N ALA A 167 -22.78 9.18 -9.55
CA ALA A 167 -23.13 10.60 -9.57
C ALA A 167 -23.22 11.17 -8.14
N PRO A 168 -22.62 12.35 -7.88
CA PRO A 168 -22.64 12.94 -6.57
C PRO A 168 -24.08 13.31 -6.20
N THR A 169 -24.43 13.05 -4.95
CA THR A 169 -25.73 13.45 -4.38
C THR A 169 -25.85 14.97 -4.34
N THR A 170 -27.07 15.48 -4.24
CA THR A 170 -27.30 16.93 -4.06
C THR A 170 -26.58 17.48 -2.83
N GLU A 171 -26.50 16.70 -1.76
CA GLU A 171 -25.76 17.01 -0.53
C GLU A 171 -24.25 17.11 -0.77
N GLU A 172 -23.66 16.15 -1.49
CA GLU A 172 -22.24 16.16 -1.87
C GLU A 172 -21.92 17.32 -2.82
N GLN A 173 -22.81 17.62 -3.77
CA GLN A 173 -22.68 18.78 -4.66
C GLN A 173 -22.72 20.09 -3.85
N ALA A 174 -23.66 20.22 -2.91
CA ALA A 174 -23.77 21.38 -2.04
C ALA A 174 -22.53 21.55 -1.15
N ALA A 175 -22.02 20.47 -0.57
CA ALA A 175 -20.78 20.49 0.21
C ALA A 175 -19.58 20.92 -0.64
N THR A 176 -19.47 20.38 -1.87
CA THR A 176 -18.42 20.74 -2.83
C THR A 176 -18.50 22.22 -3.22
N LEU A 177 -19.70 22.72 -3.48
CA LEU A 177 -19.93 24.12 -3.81
C LEU A 177 -19.53 25.05 -2.64
N ARG A 178 -19.94 24.71 -1.40
CA ARG A 178 -19.53 25.45 -0.20
C ARG A 178 -18.02 25.44 -0.02
N ALA A 179 -17.36 24.30 -0.22
CA ALA A 179 -15.90 24.20 -0.14
C ALA A 179 -15.20 25.05 -1.21
N ALA A 180 -15.75 25.09 -2.43
CA ALA A 180 -15.23 25.94 -3.51
C ALA A 180 -15.40 27.43 -3.20
N ILE A 181 -16.56 27.84 -2.64
CA ILE A 181 -16.80 29.20 -2.17
C ILE A 181 -15.82 29.56 -1.05
N ALA A 182 -15.65 28.69 -0.05
CA ALA A 182 -14.71 28.92 1.05
C ALA A 182 -13.27 29.11 0.54
N LYS A 183 -12.78 28.19 -0.31
CA LYS A 183 -11.45 28.27 -0.93
C LYS A 183 -11.27 29.57 -1.74
N ARG A 184 -12.30 29.98 -2.47
CA ARG A 184 -12.26 31.23 -3.23
C ARG A 184 -12.30 32.46 -2.31
N GLY A 185 -13.01 32.38 -1.18
CA GLY A 185 -13.02 33.39 -0.13
C GLY A 185 -11.66 33.55 0.56
N GLU A 186 -10.88 32.50 0.74
CA GLU A 186 -9.51 32.61 1.30
C GLU A 186 -8.61 33.52 0.47
N ILE A 187 -8.74 33.45 -0.85
CA ILE A 187 -8.02 34.28 -1.82
C ILE A 187 -8.58 35.71 -1.83
N GLY A 188 -9.90 35.84 -1.71
CA GLY A 188 -10.61 37.12 -1.65
C GLY A 188 -10.47 37.88 -0.33
N ARG A 189 -9.93 37.24 0.72
CA ARG A 189 -9.74 37.85 2.04
C ARG A 189 -8.77 39.02 1.95
N PRO A 190 -9.19 40.24 2.35
CA PRO A 190 -8.29 41.39 2.41
C PRO A 190 -7.15 41.15 3.40
N ARG A 191 -5.94 41.46 2.96
CA ARG A 191 -4.69 41.42 3.74
C ARG A 191 -4.00 42.78 3.63
N LEU A 192 -3.29 43.19 4.67
CA LEU A 192 -2.47 44.40 4.61
C LEU A 192 -1.15 44.07 3.93
N ASP A 193 -0.79 44.87 2.92
CA ASP A 193 0.56 44.83 2.36
C ASP A 193 1.56 45.60 3.24
N ARG A 194 2.84 45.54 2.89
CA ARG A 194 3.93 46.24 3.62
C ARG A 194 3.77 47.77 3.64
N SER A 195 2.89 48.33 2.81
CA SER A 195 2.57 49.76 2.75
C SER A 195 1.31 50.13 3.55
N GLY A 196 0.72 49.18 4.27
CA GLY A 196 -0.51 49.38 5.03
C GLY A 196 -1.76 49.48 4.16
N ARG A 197 -1.69 49.11 2.87
CA ARG A 197 -2.85 49.09 1.97
C ARG A 197 -3.49 47.72 1.99
N LEU A 198 -4.82 47.69 1.96
CA LEU A 198 -5.59 46.46 1.79
C LEU A 198 -5.39 45.93 0.36
N ARG A 199 -4.96 44.68 0.24
CA ARG A 199 -4.87 43.92 -0.99
C ARG A 199 -5.51 42.55 -0.82
N THR A 200 -6.00 41.98 -1.90
CA THR A 200 -6.43 40.58 -1.96
C THR A 200 -5.46 39.80 -2.83
N GLU A 201 -5.42 38.48 -2.68
CA GLU A 201 -4.64 37.58 -3.54
C GLU A 201 -5.44 37.19 -4.80
N ALA A 202 -6.57 37.85 -5.04
CA ALA A 202 -7.53 37.48 -6.08
C ALA A 202 -7.02 37.75 -7.50
N ALA A 203 -7.57 36.97 -8.45
CA ALA A 203 -7.05 36.76 -9.79
C ALA A 203 -6.94 38.01 -10.69
N ALA A 204 -6.32 37.83 -11.86
CA ALA A 204 -5.88 38.86 -12.81
C ALA A 204 -6.95 39.82 -13.37
N ASN A 205 -8.25 39.65 -13.08
CA ASN A 205 -9.31 40.54 -13.55
C ASN A 205 -10.29 40.94 -12.44
N ALA A 206 -10.93 42.11 -12.64
CA ALA A 206 -11.77 42.75 -11.61
C ALA A 206 -13.02 41.94 -11.24
N GLN A 207 -13.60 41.20 -12.19
CA GLN A 207 -14.80 40.38 -11.93
C GLN A 207 -14.49 39.17 -11.04
N ALA A 208 -13.40 38.46 -11.31
CA ALA A 208 -12.95 37.36 -10.47
C ALA A 208 -12.52 37.84 -9.08
N ALA A 209 -11.89 39.01 -9.00
CA ALA A 209 -11.54 39.64 -7.72
C ALA A 209 -12.78 40.03 -6.90
N ALA A 210 -13.78 40.64 -7.53
CA ALA A 210 -15.04 40.99 -6.87
C ALA A 210 -15.77 39.73 -6.36
N LEU A 211 -15.86 38.68 -7.18
CA LEU A 211 -16.48 37.42 -6.75
C LEU A 211 -15.73 36.79 -5.58
N ALA A 212 -14.39 36.82 -5.57
CA ALA A 212 -13.60 36.30 -4.46
C ALA A 212 -13.86 37.06 -3.15
N VAL A 213 -13.94 38.39 -3.21
CA VAL A 213 -14.29 39.22 -2.06
C VAL A 213 -15.71 38.91 -1.57
N MET A 214 -16.66 38.71 -2.49
CA MET A 214 -18.03 38.31 -2.14
C MET A 214 -18.08 36.93 -1.48
N CYS A 215 -17.31 35.95 -1.97
CA CYS A 215 -17.17 34.63 -1.35
C CYS A 215 -16.58 34.70 0.06
N TRP A 216 -15.71 35.69 0.34
CA TRP A 216 -15.17 35.93 1.67
C TRP A 216 -16.18 36.61 2.60
N ALA A 217 -16.83 37.69 2.13
CA ALA A 217 -17.69 38.52 2.96
C ALA A 217 -19.08 37.91 3.20
N PHE A 218 -19.62 37.21 2.19
CA PHE A 218 -21.00 36.70 2.20
C PHE A 218 -21.10 35.28 1.62
N PRO A 219 -20.43 34.28 2.22
CA PRO A 219 -20.35 32.93 1.66
C PRO A 219 -21.72 32.26 1.46
N GLU A 220 -22.64 32.37 2.41
CA GLU A 220 -23.97 31.75 2.31
C GLU A 220 -24.87 32.45 1.28
N ALA A 221 -24.82 33.79 1.18
CA ALA A 221 -25.59 34.50 0.16
C ALA A 221 -25.12 34.18 -1.26
N VAL A 222 -23.81 34.00 -1.45
CA VAL A 222 -23.24 33.52 -2.72
C VAL A 222 -23.69 32.09 -3.00
N PHE A 223 -23.68 31.22 -1.99
CA PHE A 223 -24.18 29.85 -2.13
C PHE A 223 -25.65 29.82 -2.55
N GLU A 224 -26.54 30.48 -1.82
CA GLU A 224 -27.97 30.55 -2.12
C GLU A 224 -28.24 31.08 -3.53
N ARG A 225 -27.51 32.11 -3.96
CA ARG A 225 -27.62 32.65 -5.32
C ARG A 225 -27.19 31.62 -6.36
N MET A 226 -26.07 30.94 -6.17
CA MET A 226 -25.60 29.92 -7.11
C MET A 226 -26.58 28.74 -7.19
N VAL A 227 -27.18 28.34 -6.07
CA VAL A 227 -28.25 27.32 -6.04
C VAL A 227 -29.46 27.79 -6.85
N ALA A 228 -29.92 29.03 -6.66
CA ALA A 228 -31.04 29.60 -7.42
C ALA A 228 -30.75 29.71 -8.93
N GLU A 229 -29.50 29.91 -9.31
CA GLU A 229 -29.02 29.91 -10.70
C GLU A 229 -28.84 28.48 -11.28
N GLY A 230 -29.20 27.44 -10.53
CA GLY A 230 -29.19 26.04 -10.99
C GLY A 230 -27.83 25.34 -10.85
N ALA A 231 -26.97 25.78 -9.93
CA ALA A 231 -25.67 25.14 -9.70
C ALA A 231 -25.78 23.71 -9.14
N LEU A 232 -26.89 23.37 -8.47
CA LEU A 232 -27.19 22.01 -8.01
C LEU A 232 -28.11 21.33 -9.02
N ARG A 233 -27.75 20.10 -9.40
CA ARG A 233 -28.57 19.23 -10.24
C ARG A 233 -29.15 18.12 -9.38
N GLU A 234 -30.36 17.66 -9.68
CA GLU A 234 -30.85 16.41 -9.09
C GLU A 234 -29.79 15.32 -9.31
N GLY A 235 -29.28 14.79 -8.21
CA GLY A 235 -28.11 13.93 -8.20
C GLY A 235 -28.35 12.71 -7.31
N GLY A 236 -28.00 11.53 -7.82
CA GLY A 236 -28.08 10.25 -7.11
C GLY A 236 -29.50 9.81 -6.75
N THR A 237 -29.73 8.49 -6.63
CA THR A 237 -30.97 7.93 -6.08
C THR A 237 -30.90 7.73 -4.55
N MET A 238 -29.75 8.04 -3.94
CA MET A 238 -29.45 7.83 -2.52
C MET A 238 -28.94 9.14 -1.90
N SER A 239 -29.16 9.33 -0.60
CA SER A 239 -28.54 10.41 0.18
C SER A 239 -27.04 10.16 0.40
N ALA A 240 -26.28 11.20 0.78
CA ALA A 240 -24.85 11.05 1.05
C ALA A 240 -24.59 10.13 2.25
N ALA A 241 -25.47 10.19 3.26
CA ALA A 241 -25.41 9.34 4.44
C ALA A 241 -25.64 7.86 4.08
N GLU A 242 -26.65 7.56 3.27
CA GLU A 242 -26.92 6.19 2.80
C GLU A 242 -25.79 5.66 1.93
N LYS A 243 -25.25 6.49 1.03
CA LYS A 243 -24.09 6.14 0.20
C LYS A 243 -22.88 5.81 1.07
N THR A 244 -22.59 6.64 2.07
CA THR A 244 -21.49 6.42 3.02
C THR A 244 -21.68 5.14 3.83
N ALA A 245 -22.90 4.88 4.33
CA ALA A 245 -23.22 3.67 5.07
C ALA A 245 -23.11 2.42 4.19
N ALA A 246 -23.56 2.48 2.94
CA ALA A 246 -23.46 1.38 1.99
C ALA A 246 -21.99 1.08 1.62
N VAL A 247 -21.16 2.10 1.38
CA VAL A 247 -19.71 1.90 1.18
C VAL A 247 -19.07 1.26 2.41
N ALA A 248 -19.41 1.72 3.62
CA ALA A 248 -18.88 1.15 4.86
C ALA A 248 -19.28 -0.33 5.06
N ALA A 249 -20.54 -0.68 4.74
CA ALA A 249 -21.02 -2.04 4.77
C ALA A 249 -20.28 -2.93 3.75
N LEU A 250 -20.13 -2.47 2.51
CA LEU A 250 -19.39 -3.19 1.47
C LEU A 250 -17.92 -3.40 1.84
N ARG A 251 -17.27 -2.39 2.44
CA ARG A 251 -15.88 -2.51 2.95
C ARG A 251 -15.76 -3.53 4.08
N THR A 252 -16.77 -3.63 4.94
CA THR A 252 -16.81 -4.66 6.00
C THR A 252 -16.92 -6.05 5.38
N SER A 253 -17.82 -6.25 4.42
CA SER A 253 -17.96 -7.51 3.69
C SER A 253 -16.72 -7.87 2.88
N LEU A 254 -16.06 -6.87 2.27
CA LEU A 254 -14.80 -7.05 1.54
C LEU A 254 -13.72 -7.60 2.47
N PHE A 255 -13.56 -6.98 3.63
CA PHE A 255 -12.57 -7.41 4.61
C PHE A 255 -12.83 -8.85 5.10
N GLU A 256 -14.09 -9.22 5.35
CA GLU A 256 -14.45 -10.60 5.73
C GLU A 256 -14.16 -11.60 4.61
N ALA A 257 -14.45 -11.23 3.35
CA ALA A 257 -14.11 -12.04 2.18
C ALA A 257 -12.58 -12.19 2.00
N GLU A 258 -11.79 -11.16 2.30
CA GLU A 258 -10.33 -11.23 2.24
C GLU A 258 -9.71 -12.07 3.36
N ILE A 259 -10.31 -12.08 4.56
CA ILE A 259 -9.93 -13.04 5.61
C ILE A 259 -10.24 -14.48 5.17
N LEU A 260 -11.40 -14.71 4.56
CA LEU A 260 -11.76 -16.03 4.02
C LEU A 260 -10.77 -16.44 2.93
N GLU A 261 -10.42 -15.54 2.01
CA GLU A 261 -9.40 -15.79 1.00
C GLU A 261 -8.06 -16.18 1.63
N GLU A 262 -7.57 -15.43 2.62
CA GLU A 262 -6.29 -15.73 3.28
C GLU A 262 -6.34 -17.09 3.99
N ALA A 263 -7.43 -17.42 4.67
CA ALA A 263 -7.60 -18.71 5.32
C ALA A 263 -7.60 -19.88 4.29
N LEU A 264 -8.18 -19.66 3.11
CA LEU A 264 -8.12 -20.63 1.99
C LEU A 264 -6.71 -20.73 1.38
N VAL A 265 -5.98 -19.62 1.23
CA VAL A 265 -4.58 -19.62 0.78
C VAL A 265 -3.70 -20.43 1.73
N GLN A 266 -3.92 -20.30 3.04
CA GLN A 266 -3.20 -21.07 4.06
C GLN A 266 -3.54 -22.56 4.04
N ARG A 267 -4.81 -22.92 3.79
CA ARG A 267 -5.27 -24.32 3.75
C ARG A 267 -4.83 -25.04 2.48
N ASP A 268 -5.12 -24.46 1.32
CA ASP A 268 -5.04 -25.16 0.03
C ASP A 268 -3.69 -24.93 -0.67
N GLY A 269 -2.91 -23.94 -0.19
CA GLY A 269 -1.79 -23.40 -0.94
C GLY A 269 -2.27 -22.52 -2.09
N GLY A 270 -1.53 -21.45 -2.36
CA GLY A 270 -1.87 -20.52 -3.43
C GLY A 270 -1.01 -19.27 -3.37
N THR A 271 -0.93 -18.56 -4.50
CA THR A 271 -0.28 -17.25 -4.55
C THR A 271 -1.19 -16.20 -3.94
N ARG A 272 -0.71 -15.34 -3.04
CA ARG A 272 -1.50 -14.20 -2.54
C ARG A 272 -1.68 -13.17 -3.64
N ARG A 273 -2.81 -12.45 -3.61
CA ARG A 273 -3.00 -11.29 -4.49
C ARG A 273 -2.07 -10.16 -4.05
N ASN A 274 -1.56 -9.42 -5.03
CA ASN A 274 -0.67 -8.28 -4.77
C ASN A 274 -1.39 -7.11 -4.09
N ASP A 275 -2.72 -7.06 -4.22
CA ASP A 275 -3.61 -6.02 -3.67
C ASP A 275 -4.46 -6.56 -2.49
N ALA A 276 -4.00 -7.62 -1.81
CA ALA A 276 -4.63 -8.13 -0.60
C ALA A 276 -4.44 -7.14 0.57
N ASP A 277 -5.49 -6.95 1.37
CA ASP A 277 -5.43 -6.10 2.56
C ASP A 277 -4.44 -6.69 3.60
N PRO A 278 -3.39 -5.94 4.00
CA PRO A 278 -2.42 -6.42 4.99
C PRO A 278 -3.03 -6.77 6.35
N PHE A 279 -4.12 -6.12 6.75
CA PHE A 279 -4.82 -6.42 8.00
C PHE A 279 -5.63 -7.71 7.90
N ALA A 280 -6.22 -8.00 6.74
CA ALA A 280 -6.88 -9.29 6.49
C ALA A 280 -5.87 -10.44 6.51
N ILE A 281 -4.67 -10.24 5.95
CA ILE A 281 -3.56 -11.20 6.02
C ILE A 281 -3.21 -11.52 7.50
N LEU A 282 -3.11 -10.48 8.33
CA LEU A 282 -2.84 -10.62 9.75
C LEU A 282 -4.05 -11.13 10.56
N GLY A 283 -5.25 -11.17 9.99
CA GLY A 283 -6.48 -11.56 10.68
C GLY A 283 -6.91 -10.57 11.77
N ILE A 284 -6.69 -9.27 11.53
CA ILE A 284 -7.00 -8.21 12.50
C ILE A 284 -7.88 -7.13 11.90
N ARG A 285 -8.79 -6.61 12.72
CA ARG A 285 -9.59 -5.42 12.42
C ARG A 285 -9.02 -4.23 13.19
N VAL A 286 -9.00 -3.08 12.53
CA VAL A 286 -8.61 -1.81 13.15
C VAL A 286 -9.85 -1.08 13.64
N GLU A 287 -9.95 -0.88 14.95
CA GLU A 287 -10.96 -0.02 15.57
C GLU A 287 -10.30 1.31 15.94
N VAL A 288 -10.75 2.42 15.35
CA VAL A 288 -10.27 3.75 15.74
C VAL A 288 -11.09 4.21 16.93
N GLY A 289 -10.48 4.30 18.11
CA GLY A 289 -11.17 4.77 19.30
C GLY A 289 -11.64 6.21 19.12
N THR A 290 -12.92 6.49 19.33
CA THR A 290 -13.38 7.87 19.57
C THR A 290 -12.65 8.36 20.81
N LYS A 291 -11.85 9.44 20.68
CA LYS A 291 -11.25 10.08 21.86
C LYS A 291 -12.37 10.33 22.85
N ALA A 292 -12.32 9.69 24.02
CA ALA A 292 -13.14 10.10 25.15
C ALA A 292 -12.87 11.60 25.34
N ARG A 293 -13.90 12.43 25.17
CA ARG A 293 -13.84 13.84 25.56
C ARG A 293 -13.33 13.85 27.00
N ALA A 294 -12.20 14.50 27.24
CA ALA A 294 -11.76 14.80 28.58
C ALA A 294 -12.91 15.52 29.28
N ALA A 295 -13.41 14.92 30.36
CA ALA A 295 -14.36 15.52 31.28
C ALA A 295 -13.69 16.64 32.07
#